data_AF-G8JNS9-F1
#
_entry.id   AF-G8JNS9-F1
#
_cell.length_a   1.000
_cell.length_b   1.000
_cell.length_c   1.000
_cell.angle_alpha   90.00
_cell.angle_beta   90.00
_cell.angle_gamma   90.00
#
_symmetry.space_group_name_H-M   'P 1'
#
loop_
_entity.id
_entity.type
_entity.pdbx_description
1 polymer ?
#
loop_
_entity_poly.entity_id
_entity_poly.type
_entity_poly.pdbx_seq_one_letter_code
_entity_poly.pdbx_strand_id
1 'polypeptide(L)'
;MIIGLVNPQIWIQAVALLIIYVFTFVGILAFLVVLWTPVFLPISVIFGPAGPLGYVLTLYTNTQFFTTMIVNSNLATPWLDHTLSTMLKLPLLPPSAAATQLSEPKQPDAHEILSVMRIVCGGMAMIVVVAIPIVGPIMLMLAMNVKIAYDNFERYLILHGVGQVQRRDLFYQHIIQFIYYGGSYTILSFVPLFSVWAFVCYPIGIKAWGRSNAIYGQKMRKN
;
A
#
# COMPACT_ATOMS: atom_id res chain seq x y z
N MET A 1 -0.51 7.37 -14.23
CA MET A 1 -0.14 8.80 -14.24
C MET A 1 -0.81 9.58 -15.37
N ILE A 2 -0.71 9.16 -16.64
CA ILE A 2 -1.28 9.93 -17.79
C ILE A 2 -2.78 10.21 -17.63
N ILE A 3 -3.58 9.23 -17.19
CA ILE A 3 -5.03 9.39 -16.94
C ILE A 3 -5.32 10.42 -15.84
N GLY A 4 -4.42 10.54 -14.84
CA GLY A 4 -4.57 11.49 -13.74
C GLY A 4 -4.26 12.93 -14.13
N LEU A 5 -3.36 13.14 -15.10
CA LEU A 5 -2.95 14.47 -15.55
C LEU A 5 -4.05 15.22 -16.30
N VAL A 6 -5.02 14.51 -16.89
CA VAL A 6 -6.06 15.09 -17.74
C VAL A 6 -7.31 15.48 -16.94
N ASN A 7 -7.49 14.98 -15.72
CA ASN A 7 -8.72 15.20 -14.96
C ASN A 7 -8.54 16.25 -13.84
N PRO A 8 -9.28 17.37 -13.85
CA PRO A 8 -9.09 18.47 -12.90
C PRO A 8 -9.41 18.06 -11.44
N GLN A 9 -10.30 17.08 -11.23
CA GLN A 9 -10.63 16.62 -9.88
C GLN A 9 -9.48 15.83 -9.24
N ILE A 10 -8.70 15.09 -10.05
CA ILE A 10 -7.48 14.42 -9.60
C ILE A 10 -6.41 15.44 -9.20
N TRP A 11 -6.29 16.54 -9.93
CA TRP A 11 -5.35 17.61 -9.59
C TRP A 11 -5.65 18.25 -8.23
N ILE A 12 -6.91 18.56 -7.95
CA ILE A 12 -7.31 19.14 -6.66
C ILE A 12 -6.95 18.17 -5.51
N GLN A 13 -7.24 16.88 -5.69
CA GLN A 13 -6.92 15.85 -4.70
C GLN A 13 -5.41 15.65 -4.54
N ALA A 14 -4.65 15.68 -5.64
CA ALA A 14 -3.19 15.59 -5.62
C ALA A 14 -2.57 16.77 -4.88
N VAL A 15 -3.04 18.00 -5.12
CA VAL A 15 -2.54 19.19 -4.42
C VAL A 15 -2.87 19.13 -2.92
N ALA A 16 -4.09 18.74 -2.55
CA ALA A 16 -4.45 18.55 -1.15
C ALA A 16 -3.59 17.49 -0.45
N LEU A 17 -3.36 16.34 -1.11
CA LEU A 17 -2.48 15.29 -0.60
C LEU A 17 -1.01 15.72 -0.54
N LEU A 18 -0.53 16.54 -1.49
CA LEU A 18 0.81 17.10 -1.45
C LEU A 18 1.01 17.95 -0.18
N ILE A 19 0.04 18.79 0.15
CA ILE A 19 0.11 19.65 1.34
C ILE A 19 0.21 18.78 2.59
N ILE A 20 -0.72 17.82 2.76
CA ILE A 20 -0.71 16.89 3.90
C ILE A 20 0.60 16.12 3.95
N TYR A 21 1.09 15.66 2.81
CA TYR A 21 2.33 14.91 2.70
C TYR A 21 3.53 15.73 3.16
N VAL A 22 3.69 16.98 2.70
CA VAL A 22 4.81 17.85 3.06
C VAL A 22 4.82 18.13 4.57
N PHE A 23 3.68 18.48 5.15
CA PHE A 23 3.58 18.71 6.59
C PHE A 23 3.91 17.45 7.41
N THR A 24 3.36 16.30 6.99
CA THR A 24 3.62 15.01 7.64
C THR A 24 5.10 14.63 7.55
N PHE A 25 5.70 14.79 6.37
CA PHE A 25 7.11 14.48 6.12
C PHE A 25 8.04 15.34 6.97
N VAL A 26 7.83 16.66 6.99
CA VAL A 26 8.65 17.59 7.78
C VAL A 26 8.52 17.28 9.28
N GLY A 27 7.29 17.02 9.77
CA GLY A 27 7.06 16.66 11.16
C GLY A 27 7.77 15.38 11.58
N ILE A 28 7.66 14.32 10.78
CA ILE A 28 8.33 13.04 11.04
C ILE A 28 9.85 13.18 10.94
N LEU A 29 10.35 13.90 9.93
CA LEU A 29 11.78 14.12 9.77
C LEU A 29 12.37 14.83 10.99
N ALA A 30 11.73 15.91 11.44
CA ALA A 30 12.17 16.65 12.63
C ALA A 30 12.16 15.74 13.87
N PHE A 31 11.12 14.94 14.06
CA PHE A 31 11.04 13.97 15.15
C PHE A 31 12.17 12.93 15.09
N LEU A 32 12.40 12.32 13.93
CA LEU A 32 13.44 11.31 13.75
C LEU A 32 14.85 11.89 13.89
N VAL A 33 15.10 13.12 13.43
CA VAL A 33 16.36 13.83 13.65
C VAL A 33 16.63 13.98 15.14
N VAL A 34 15.65 14.46 15.91
CA VAL A 34 15.80 14.61 17.38
C VAL A 34 16.05 13.26 18.06
N LEU A 35 15.33 12.22 17.64
CA LEU A 35 15.41 10.89 18.24
C LEU A 35 16.72 10.16 17.91
N TRP A 36 17.20 10.26 16.67
CA TRP A 36 18.29 9.40 16.17
C TRP A 36 19.64 10.09 16.10
N THR A 37 19.71 11.42 16.04
CA THR A 37 21.00 12.12 16.09
C THR A 37 21.86 11.66 17.28
N PRO A 38 21.35 11.57 18.53
CA PRO A 38 22.15 11.15 19.67
C PRO A 38 22.70 9.72 19.56
N VAL A 39 21.99 8.85 18.84
CA VAL A 39 22.36 7.43 18.66
C VAL A 39 23.38 7.25 17.53
N PHE A 40 23.22 8.00 16.43
CA PHE A 40 24.07 7.87 15.25
C PHE A 40 25.38 8.67 15.33
N LEU A 41 25.43 9.74 16.14
CA LEU A 41 26.61 10.60 16.25
C LEU A 41 27.84 9.87 16.84
N PRO A 42 27.72 8.97 17.84
CA PRO A 42 28.85 8.13 18.26
C PRO A 42 29.25 7.09 17.22
N ILE A 43 28.27 6.52 16.50
CA ILE A 43 28.49 5.50 15.47
C ILE A 43 29.24 6.10 14.27
N SER A 44 28.94 7.35 13.90
CA SER A 44 29.60 8.01 12.77
C SER A 44 31.08 8.30 13.00
N VAL A 45 31.52 8.43 14.25
CA VAL A 45 32.96 8.53 14.59
C VAL A 45 33.70 7.22 14.27
N ILE A 46 33.05 6.07 14.47
CA ILE A 46 33.66 4.75 14.24
C ILE A 46 33.72 4.41 12.74
N PHE A 47 32.66 4.71 12.00
CA PHE A 47 32.53 4.35 10.58
C PHE A 47 32.98 5.44 9.61
N GLY A 48 33.50 6.57 10.10
CA GLY A 48 33.95 7.70 9.28
C GLY A 48 32.85 8.19 8.33
N PRO A 49 33.12 8.44 7.03
CA PRO A 49 32.15 8.98 6.09
C PRO A 49 30.95 8.05 5.80
N ALA A 50 31.09 6.73 6.03
CA ALA A 50 29.99 5.79 5.88
C ALA A 50 28.90 5.98 6.95
N GLY A 51 29.28 6.51 8.13
CA GLY A 51 28.35 6.77 9.23
C GLY A 51 27.31 7.85 8.90
N PRO A 52 27.72 9.08 8.53
CA PRO A 52 26.79 10.14 8.13
C PRO A 52 25.94 9.76 6.93
N LEU A 53 26.49 9.06 5.92
CA LEU A 53 25.71 8.57 4.79
C LEU A 53 24.65 7.55 5.22
N GLY A 54 25.02 6.58 6.04
CA GLY A 54 24.08 5.62 6.61
C GLY A 54 22.99 6.29 7.44
N TYR A 55 23.33 7.32 8.20
CA TYR A 55 22.38 8.12 8.96
C TYR A 55 21.38 8.86 8.07
N VAL A 56 21.84 9.57 7.03
CA VAL A 56 20.96 10.27 6.09
C VAL A 56 20.02 9.31 5.37
N LEU A 57 20.54 8.17 4.89
CA LEU A 57 19.71 7.16 4.23
C LEU A 57 18.69 6.54 5.19
N THR A 58 19.09 6.29 6.43
CA THR A 58 18.21 5.75 7.47
C THR A 58 17.10 6.74 7.80
N LEU A 59 17.43 8.01 8.04
CA LEU A 59 16.44 9.06 8.24
C LEU A 59 15.48 9.17 7.06
N TYR A 60 16.02 9.21 5.84
CA TYR A 60 15.23 9.39 4.64
C TYR A 60 14.26 8.22 4.43
N THR A 61 14.76 6.98 4.46
CA THR A 61 13.93 5.79 4.23
C THR A 61 12.84 5.61 5.28
N ASN A 62 13.13 5.90 6.56
CA ASN A 62 12.13 5.81 7.62
C ASN A 62 11.13 6.95 7.58
N THR A 63 11.58 8.19 7.33
CA THR A 63 10.67 9.33 7.13
C THR A 63 9.72 9.04 5.99
N GLN A 64 10.25 8.53 4.87
CA GLN A 64 9.47 8.19 3.69
C GLN A 64 8.45 7.09 3.97
N PHE A 65 8.88 6.04 4.67
CA PHE A 65 8.01 4.94 5.09
C PHE A 65 6.84 5.42 5.96
N PHE A 66 7.12 6.12 7.06
CA PHE A 66 6.07 6.60 7.97
C PHE A 66 5.14 7.63 7.31
N THR A 67 5.70 8.56 6.52
CA THR A 67 4.89 9.54 5.76
C THR A 67 3.94 8.82 4.82
N THR A 68 4.44 7.85 4.06
CA THR A 68 3.63 7.06 3.13
C THR A 68 2.55 6.30 3.88
N MET A 69 2.87 5.69 5.02
CA MET A 69 1.89 4.96 5.83
C MET A 69 0.77 5.85 6.37
N ILE A 70 1.09 7.04 6.86
CA ILE A 70 0.11 7.98 7.42
C ILE A 70 -0.78 8.55 6.32
N VAL A 71 -0.18 9.01 5.21
CA VAL A 71 -0.92 9.61 4.09
C VAL A 71 -1.78 8.57 3.35
N ASN A 72 -1.31 7.32 3.23
CA ASN A 72 -2.03 6.22 2.59
C ASN A 72 -2.94 5.45 3.55
N SER A 73 -3.03 5.86 4.82
CA SER A 73 -3.96 5.25 5.75
C SER A 73 -5.40 5.40 5.23
N ASN A 74 -6.32 4.60 5.78
CA ASN A 74 -7.72 4.48 5.34
C ASN A 74 -8.53 5.79 5.26
N LEU A 75 -7.93 6.94 5.58
CA LEU A 75 -8.47 8.29 5.42
C LEU A 75 -8.51 8.75 3.95
N ALA A 76 -7.53 8.39 3.11
CA ALA A 76 -7.46 8.86 1.71
C ALA A 76 -8.34 8.04 0.74
N THR A 77 -8.53 6.75 1.03
CA THR A 77 -9.29 5.81 0.20
C THR A 77 -10.76 6.21 -0.02
N PRO A 78 -11.54 6.58 1.02
CA PRO A 78 -12.90 7.10 0.89
C PRO A 78 -12.99 8.34 -0.01
N TRP A 79 -11.99 9.22 0.10
CA TRP A 79 -11.94 10.48 -0.65
C TRP A 79 -11.73 10.25 -2.14
N LEU A 80 -11.01 9.19 -2.50
CA LEU A 80 -10.79 8.77 -3.89
C LEU A 80 -11.96 7.97 -4.47
N ASP A 81 -12.85 7.38 -3.65
CA ASP A 81 -13.96 6.58 -4.16
C ASP A 81 -15.00 7.40 -4.91
N HIS A 82 -15.23 8.65 -4.50
CA HIS A 82 -16.12 9.55 -5.24
C HIS A 82 -15.54 9.87 -6.64
N THR A 83 -14.23 10.06 -6.75
CA THR A 83 -13.56 10.27 -8.03
C THR A 83 -13.56 8.99 -8.88
N LEU A 84 -13.47 7.84 -8.22
CA LEU A 84 -13.49 6.53 -8.88
C LEU A 84 -14.88 6.17 -9.41
N SER A 85 -15.95 6.48 -8.68
CA SER A 85 -17.31 6.25 -9.14
C SER A 85 -17.65 7.10 -10.36
N THR A 86 -17.24 8.38 -10.37
CA THR A 86 -17.44 9.27 -11.50
C THR A 86 -16.63 8.86 -12.72
N MET A 87 -15.37 8.43 -12.55
CA MET A 87 -14.52 8.02 -13.68
C MET A 87 -14.83 6.64 -14.24
N LEU A 88 -15.08 5.66 -13.37
CA LEU A 88 -15.27 4.27 -13.77
C LEU A 88 -16.75 3.90 -13.97
N LYS A 89 -17.67 4.85 -13.77
CA LYS A 89 -19.13 4.65 -13.78
C LYS A 89 -19.54 3.50 -12.85
N LEU A 90 -18.85 3.37 -11.73
CA LEU A 90 -19.15 2.35 -10.74
C LEU A 90 -20.33 2.84 -9.88
N PRO A 91 -21.34 1.99 -9.62
CA PRO A 91 -22.40 2.36 -8.70
C PRO A 91 -21.78 2.60 -7.31
N LEU A 92 -21.96 3.81 -6.77
CA LEU A 92 -21.75 4.10 -5.35
C LEU A 92 -22.83 3.31 -4.59
N LEU A 93 -22.53 2.07 -4.18
CA LEU A 93 -23.52 1.29 -3.44
C LEU A 93 -23.67 1.85 -2.01
N PRO A 94 -24.91 1.88 -1.50
CA PRO A 94 -25.27 2.50 -0.23
C PRO A 94 -24.80 1.67 0.97
N PRO A 95 -24.85 2.21 2.20
CA PRO A 95 -24.29 1.61 3.42
C PRO A 95 -24.95 0.31 3.90
N SER A 96 -25.76 -0.37 3.08
CA SER A 96 -26.70 -1.41 3.56
C SER A 96 -26.68 -2.74 2.79
N ALA A 97 -25.63 -3.04 2.02
CA ALA A 97 -25.41 -4.41 1.54
C ALA A 97 -24.83 -5.28 2.69
N ALA A 98 -25.72 -5.49 3.67
CA ALA A 98 -25.90 -6.69 4.47
C ALA A 98 -24.62 -7.49 4.75
N ALA A 99 -24.09 -7.29 5.96
CA ALA A 99 -23.73 -8.39 6.86
C ALA A 99 -23.35 -9.68 6.14
N THR A 100 -22.18 -9.69 5.48
CA THR A 100 -21.46 -10.95 5.29
C THR A 100 -21.27 -11.50 6.69
N GLN A 101 -22.12 -12.46 7.06
CA GLN A 101 -22.06 -13.13 8.34
C GLN A 101 -20.61 -13.59 8.51
N LEU A 102 -19.95 -13.01 9.51
CA LEU A 102 -18.76 -13.58 10.12
C LEU A 102 -19.20 -14.95 10.65
N SER A 103 -19.13 -15.97 9.80
CA SER A 103 -19.31 -17.35 10.23
C SER A 103 -18.22 -17.65 11.24
N GLU A 104 -18.61 -18.19 12.41
CA GLU A 104 -17.67 -18.58 13.44
C GLU A 104 -16.54 -19.44 12.86
N PRO A 105 -15.29 -19.23 13.30
CA PRO A 105 -14.16 -19.98 12.79
C PRO A 105 -14.41 -21.47 13.06
N LYS A 106 -14.43 -22.25 11.98
CA LYS A 106 -14.43 -23.71 12.01
C LYS A 106 -13.21 -24.17 12.82
N GLN A 107 -13.33 -25.28 13.56
CA GLN A 107 -12.23 -25.82 14.37
C GLN A 107 -10.93 -25.89 13.55
N PRO A 108 -9.79 -25.46 14.13
CA PRO A 108 -8.53 -25.32 13.40
C PRO A 108 -8.07 -26.68 12.88
N ASP A 109 -8.01 -26.81 11.56
CA ASP A 109 -7.46 -27.97 10.87
C ASP A 109 -5.92 -27.95 10.96
N ALA A 110 -5.27 -29.12 10.91
CA ALA A 110 -3.81 -29.24 10.95
C ALA A 110 -3.14 -28.43 9.81
N HIS A 111 -3.83 -28.30 8.67
CA HIS A 111 -3.40 -27.45 7.55
C HIS A 111 -3.44 -25.95 7.90
N GLU A 112 -4.42 -25.50 8.68
CA GLU A 112 -4.49 -24.11 9.16
C GLU A 112 -3.40 -23.82 10.18
N ILE A 113 -3.11 -24.76 11.09
CA ILE A 113 -2.00 -24.64 12.05
C ILE A 113 -0.66 -24.51 11.32
N LEU A 114 -0.42 -25.35 10.30
CA LEU A 114 0.79 -25.26 9.48
C LEU A 114 0.88 -23.94 8.71
N SER A 115 -0.26 -23.43 8.24
CA SER A 115 -0.34 -22.13 7.55
C SER A 115 -0.04 -20.97 8.51
N VAL A 116 -0.56 -21.01 9.73
CA VAL A 116 -0.26 -20.04 10.78
C VAL A 116 1.22 -20.10 11.16
N MET A 117 1.80 -21.29 11.31
CA MET A 117 3.25 -21.42 11.57
C MET A 117 4.10 -20.84 10.43
N ARG A 118 3.73 -21.07 9.15
CA ARG A 118 4.42 -20.45 8.01
C ARG A 118 4.32 -18.92 8.05
N ILE A 119 3.16 -18.38 8.41
CA ILE A 119 2.97 -16.94 8.56
C ILE A 119 3.81 -16.39 9.72
N VAL A 120 3.89 -17.10 10.85
CA VAL A 120 4.71 -16.71 12.00
C VAL A 120 6.20 -16.76 11.65
N CYS A 121 6.68 -17.82 11.02
CA CYS A 121 8.07 -17.92 10.56
C CYS A 121 8.40 -16.86 9.51
N GLY A 122 7.51 -16.61 8.56
CA GLY A 122 7.65 -15.53 7.58
C GLY A 122 7.67 -14.15 8.25
N GLY A 123 6.81 -13.94 9.26
CA GLY A 123 6.78 -12.73 10.07
C GLY A 123 8.08 -12.52 10.84
N MET A 124 8.61 -13.56 11.48
CA MET A 124 9.89 -13.54 12.18
C MET A 124 11.06 -13.22 11.24
N ALA A 125 11.11 -13.86 10.07
CA ALA A 125 12.11 -13.56 9.05
C ALA A 125 12.01 -12.09 8.57
N MET A 126 10.79 -11.58 8.40
CA MET A 126 10.56 -10.17 8.08
C MET A 126 10.98 -9.24 9.21
N ILE A 127 10.79 -9.59 10.49
CA ILE A 127 11.27 -8.78 11.63
C ILE A 127 12.79 -8.62 11.58
N VAL A 128 13.52 -9.70 11.29
CA VAL A 128 15.00 -9.65 11.15
C VAL A 128 15.42 -8.79 9.97
N VAL A 129 14.75 -8.91 8.82
CA VAL A 129 15.02 -8.08 7.64
C VAL A 129 14.65 -6.61 7.89
N VAL A 130 13.58 -6.36 8.66
CA VAL A 130 13.10 -5.03 9.02
C VAL A 130 14.00 -4.33 10.04
N ALA A 131 14.75 -5.08 10.84
CA ALA A 131 15.72 -4.52 11.79
C ALA A 131 16.92 -3.83 11.11
N ILE A 132 17.12 -4.04 9.79
CA ILE A 132 18.15 -3.33 9.03
C ILE A 132 17.66 -1.90 8.76
N PRO A 133 18.36 -0.84 9.23
CA PRO A 133 17.82 0.52 9.25
C PRO A 133 17.39 1.10 7.88
N ILE A 134 18.00 0.64 6.79
CA ILE A 134 17.71 1.09 5.42
C ILE A 134 16.85 0.06 4.67
N VAL A 135 17.29 -1.20 4.64
CA VAL A 135 16.62 -2.28 3.89
C VAL A 135 15.24 -2.58 4.49
N GLY A 136 15.12 -2.51 5.81
CA GLY A 136 13.91 -2.84 6.52
C GLY A 136 12.71 -1.97 6.13
N PRO A 137 12.80 -0.64 6.23
CA PRO A 137 11.75 0.27 5.78
C PRO A 137 11.38 0.06 4.30
N ILE A 138 12.34 -0.21 3.42
CA ILE A 138 12.09 -0.48 1.99
C ILE A 138 11.24 -1.76 1.83
N MET A 139 11.65 -2.85 2.48
CA MET A 139 10.96 -4.14 2.41
C MET A 139 9.57 -4.08 3.04
N LEU A 140 9.43 -3.37 4.16
CA LEU A 140 8.14 -3.16 4.80
C LEU A 140 7.22 -2.31 3.92
N MET A 141 7.75 -1.24 3.32
CA MET A 141 6.99 -0.41 2.37
C MET A 141 6.53 -1.23 1.16
N LEU A 142 7.39 -2.10 0.61
CA LEU A 142 7.01 -3.03 -0.44
C LEU A 142 5.86 -3.94 -0.02
N ALA A 143 6.00 -4.65 1.10
CA ALA A 143 4.96 -5.55 1.60
C ALA A 143 3.62 -4.81 1.82
N MET A 144 3.67 -3.62 2.42
CA MET A 144 2.49 -2.78 2.62
C MET A 144 1.87 -2.33 1.30
N ASN A 145 2.68 -1.92 0.33
CA ASN A 145 2.19 -1.45 -0.97
C ASN A 145 1.55 -2.56 -1.81
N VAL A 146 2.02 -3.81 -1.67
CA VAL A 146 1.36 -5.00 -2.22
C VAL A 146 0.01 -5.23 -1.55
N LYS A 147 -0.05 -5.13 -0.21
CA LYS A 147 -1.31 -5.23 0.53
C LYS A 147 -2.29 -4.14 0.10
N ILE A 148 -1.85 -2.89 -0.02
CA ILE A 148 -2.69 -1.76 -0.42
C ILE A 148 -3.20 -1.94 -1.86
N ALA A 149 -2.40 -2.51 -2.76
CA ALA A 149 -2.85 -2.89 -4.09
C ALA A 149 -4.03 -3.87 -4.01
N TYR A 150 -3.87 -4.91 -3.20
CA TYR A 150 -4.90 -5.92 -2.99
C TYR A 150 -6.15 -5.31 -2.34
N ASP A 151 -6.04 -4.54 -1.26
CA ASP A 151 -7.19 -3.95 -0.57
C ASP A 151 -8.02 -3.06 -1.54
N ASN A 152 -7.35 -2.28 -2.40
CA ASN A 152 -8.01 -1.44 -3.40
C ASN A 152 -8.71 -2.26 -4.49
N PHE A 153 -8.12 -3.37 -4.91
CA PHE A 153 -8.72 -4.31 -5.85
C PHE A 153 -9.86 -5.12 -5.23
N GLU A 154 -9.70 -5.58 -3.99
CA GLU A 154 -10.71 -6.30 -3.22
C GLU A 154 -11.96 -5.44 -3.08
N ARG A 155 -11.80 -4.14 -2.79
CA ARG A 155 -12.90 -3.20 -2.74
C ARG A 155 -13.65 -3.07 -4.06
N TYR A 156 -12.94 -3.09 -5.19
CA TYR A 156 -13.57 -3.14 -6.51
C TYR A 156 -14.39 -4.43 -6.70
N LEU A 157 -13.87 -5.59 -6.27
CA LEU A 157 -14.59 -6.86 -6.35
C LEU A 157 -15.81 -6.92 -5.43
N ILE A 158 -15.73 -6.35 -4.22
CA ILE A 158 -16.87 -6.22 -3.30
C ILE A 158 -18.00 -5.42 -3.95
N LEU A 159 -17.67 -4.30 -4.61
CA LEU A 159 -18.66 -3.47 -5.30
C LEU A 159 -19.33 -4.19 -6.49
N HIS A 160 -18.75 -5.28 -6.99
CA HIS A 160 -19.33 -6.14 -8.02
C HIS A 160 -19.97 -7.42 -7.46
N GLY A 161 -20.12 -7.53 -6.13
CA GLY A 161 -20.79 -8.67 -5.49
C GLY A 161 -19.99 -9.98 -5.52
N VAL A 162 -18.66 -9.93 -5.67
CA VAL A 162 -17.83 -11.14 -5.72
C VAL A 162 -17.64 -11.74 -4.31
N GLY A 163 -17.95 -13.03 -4.16
CA GLY A 163 -17.83 -13.77 -2.90
C GLY A 163 -16.38 -13.85 -2.39
N GLN A 164 -16.21 -13.99 -1.06
CA GLN A 164 -14.90 -13.96 -0.40
C GLN A 164 -13.90 -15.02 -0.92
N VAL A 165 -14.37 -16.24 -1.18
CA VAL A 165 -13.51 -17.33 -1.69
C VAL A 165 -12.97 -16.99 -3.08
N GLN A 166 -13.84 -16.50 -3.98
CA GLN A 166 -13.43 -16.08 -5.32
C GLN A 166 -12.46 -14.90 -5.30
N ARG A 167 -12.60 -13.96 -4.36
CA ARG A 167 -11.67 -12.84 -4.18
C ARG A 167 -10.26 -13.33 -3.81
N ARG A 168 -10.17 -14.31 -2.90
CA ARG A 168 -8.90 -14.97 -2.55
C ARG A 168 -8.27 -15.72 -3.72
N ASP A 169 -9.05 -16.48 -4.47
CA ASP A 169 -8.52 -17.22 -5.63
C ASP A 169 -7.94 -16.28 -6.68
N LEU A 170 -8.64 -15.18 -6.99
CA LEU A 170 -8.16 -14.12 -7.87
C LEU A 170 -6.86 -13.48 -7.37
N PHE A 171 -6.72 -13.27 -6.05
CA PHE A 171 -5.48 -12.78 -5.47
C PHE A 171 -4.30 -13.71 -5.74
N TYR A 172 -4.46 -15.01 -5.46
CA TYR A 172 -3.40 -15.99 -5.66
C TYR A 172 -3.03 -16.18 -7.14
N GLN A 173 -4.01 -16.12 -8.04
CA GLN A 173 -3.76 -16.19 -9.50
C GLN A 173 -2.94 -15.00 -10.01
N HIS A 174 -3.08 -13.83 -9.39
CA HIS A 174 -2.45 -12.59 -9.83
C HIS A 174 -1.40 -12.05 -8.84
N ILE A 175 -0.89 -12.88 -7.92
CA ILE A 175 0.01 -12.44 -6.84
C ILE A 175 1.26 -11.73 -7.36
N ILE A 176 1.84 -12.23 -8.47
CA ILE A 176 3.01 -11.63 -9.12
C ILE A 176 2.67 -10.23 -9.65
N GLN A 177 1.46 -10.02 -10.18
CA GLN A 177 1.03 -8.71 -10.67
C GLN A 177 0.81 -7.74 -9.52
N PHE A 178 0.28 -8.19 -8.37
CA PHE A 178 0.23 -7.37 -7.17
C PHE A 178 1.61 -7.01 -6.64
N ILE A 179 2.58 -7.93 -6.72
CA ILE A 179 3.98 -7.66 -6.36
C ILE A 179 4.60 -6.60 -7.29
N TYR A 180 4.42 -6.73 -8.60
CA TYR A 180 4.91 -5.72 -9.55
C TYR A 180 4.24 -4.37 -9.36
N TYR A 181 2.93 -4.36 -9.15
CA TYR A 181 2.18 -3.13 -8.91
C TYR A 181 2.65 -2.46 -7.61
N GLY A 182 2.72 -3.22 -6.50
CA GLY A 182 3.27 -2.78 -5.21
C GLY A 182 4.70 -2.28 -5.30
N GLY A 183 5.56 -3.00 -6.02
CA GLY A 183 6.96 -2.63 -6.21
C GLY A 183 7.13 -1.34 -7.01
N SER A 184 6.37 -1.18 -8.10
CA SER A 184 6.37 0.07 -8.88
C SER A 184 5.97 1.26 -8.00
N TYR A 185 5.02 1.06 -7.10
CA TYR A 185 4.56 2.08 -6.19
C TYR A 185 5.56 2.39 -5.09
N THR A 186 6.26 1.38 -4.56
CA THR A 186 7.38 1.59 -3.64
C THR A 186 8.46 2.49 -4.25
N ILE A 187 8.85 2.20 -5.50
CA ILE A 187 9.84 3.00 -6.22
C ILE A 187 9.36 4.44 -6.42
N LEU A 188 8.12 4.63 -6.87
CA LEU A 188 7.54 5.96 -7.08
C LEU A 188 7.37 6.74 -5.77
N SER A 189 7.07 6.05 -4.66
CA SER A 189 6.97 6.67 -3.34
C SER A 189 8.32 7.18 -2.85
N PHE A 190 9.43 6.53 -3.21
CA PHE A 190 10.78 7.04 -2.90
C PHE A 190 11.18 8.31 -3.68
N VAL A 191 10.34 8.82 -4.58
CA VAL A 191 10.58 10.12 -5.21
C VAL A 191 9.52 11.10 -4.72
N PRO A 192 9.85 12.08 -3.85
CA PRO A 192 8.85 12.88 -3.13
C PRO A 192 7.82 13.60 -4.01
N LEU A 193 8.20 14.03 -5.21
CA LEU A 193 7.27 14.68 -6.14
C LEU A 193 6.39 13.67 -6.89
N PHE A 194 6.88 12.46 -7.14
CA PHE A 194 6.09 11.40 -7.79
C PHE A 194 5.21 10.64 -6.81
N SER A 195 5.57 10.61 -5.52
CA SER A 195 4.82 9.91 -4.48
C SER A 195 3.37 10.40 -4.40
N VAL A 196 3.15 11.72 -4.46
CA VAL A 196 1.82 12.35 -4.49
C VAL A 196 0.97 11.88 -5.66
N TRP A 197 1.53 11.92 -6.85
CA TRP A 197 0.85 11.44 -8.05
C TRP A 197 0.57 9.95 -7.99
N ALA A 198 1.50 9.20 -7.41
CA ALA A 198 1.35 7.79 -7.17
C ALA A 198 0.20 7.53 -6.18
N PHE A 199 0.07 8.26 -5.06
CA PHE A 199 -1.06 8.10 -4.12
C PHE A 199 -2.43 8.23 -4.82
N VAL A 200 -2.58 9.19 -5.73
CA VAL A 200 -3.88 9.41 -6.40
C VAL A 200 -4.09 8.43 -7.56
N CYS A 201 -3.07 8.21 -8.38
CA CYS A 201 -3.19 7.38 -9.57
C CYS A 201 -3.22 5.88 -9.26
N TYR A 202 -2.62 5.46 -8.15
CA TYR A 202 -2.39 4.05 -7.85
C TYR A 202 -3.69 3.28 -7.55
N PRO A 203 -4.61 3.79 -6.71
CA PRO A 203 -5.94 3.20 -6.56
C PRO A 203 -6.76 3.18 -7.86
N ILE A 204 -6.58 4.18 -8.73
CA ILE A 204 -7.26 4.25 -10.03
C ILE A 204 -6.74 3.18 -10.97
N GLY A 205 -5.42 3.03 -11.07
CA GLY A 205 -4.79 2.06 -11.96
C GLY A 205 -5.17 0.63 -11.60
N ILE A 206 -5.20 0.26 -10.31
CA ILE A 206 -5.53 -1.12 -9.92
C ILE A 206 -7.01 -1.44 -10.15
N LYS A 207 -7.90 -0.47 -9.94
CA LYS A 207 -9.33 -0.64 -10.23
C LYS A 207 -9.60 -0.68 -11.74
N ALA A 208 -8.86 0.10 -12.55
CA ALA A 208 -8.92 0.03 -14.00
C ALA A 208 -8.38 -1.30 -14.56
N TRP A 209 -7.28 -1.80 -14.00
CA TRP A 209 -6.75 -3.13 -14.27
C TRP A 209 -7.74 -4.23 -13.85
N GLY A 210 -8.39 -4.04 -12.71
CA GLY A 210 -9.45 -4.93 -12.26
C GLY A 210 -10.62 -4.98 -13.23
N ARG A 211 -11.02 -3.83 -13.79
CA ARG A 211 -12.03 -3.77 -14.86
C ARG A 211 -11.59 -4.52 -16.11
N SER A 212 -10.34 -4.37 -16.57
CA SER A 212 -9.89 -5.07 -17.77
C SER A 212 -9.85 -6.58 -17.56
N ASN A 213 -9.43 -7.06 -16.39
CA ASN A 213 -9.23 -8.50 -16.14
C ASN A 213 -10.47 -9.23 -15.60
N ALA A 214 -11.32 -8.56 -14.80
CA ALA A 214 -12.55 -9.16 -14.29
C ALA A 214 -13.58 -9.44 -15.40
N ILE A 215 -13.57 -8.63 -16.47
CA ILE A 215 -14.42 -8.85 -17.67
C ILE A 215 -14.04 -10.16 -18.37
N TYR A 216 -12.75 -10.55 -18.39
CA TYR A 216 -12.32 -11.83 -18.96
C TYR A 216 -12.63 -13.02 -18.05
N GLY A 217 -12.49 -12.87 -16.73
CA GLY A 217 -12.80 -13.92 -15.75
C GLY A 217 -14.29 -14.32 -15.74
N GLN A 218 -15.21 -13.37 -15.93
CA GLN A 218 -16.65 -13.67 -16.04
C GLN A 218 -17.04 -14.28 -17.40
N LYS A 219 -16.35 -13.92 -18.49
CA LYS A 219 -16.61 -14.50 -19.82
C LYS A 219 -16.16 -15.96 -19.92
N MET A 220 -15.05 -16.31 -19.27
CA MET A 220 -14.50 -17.68 -19.26
C MET A 220 -15.28 -18.66 -18.36
N ARG A 221 -16.12 -18.16 -17.45
CA ARG A 221 -16.98 -18.97 -16.57
C ARG A 221 -18.41 -19.18 -17.09
N LYS A 222 -18.78 -18.50 -18.18
CA LYS A 222 -20.09 -18.64 -18.84
C LYS A 222 -20.05 -19.50 -20.11
N ASN A 223 -18.87 -19.97 -20.50
CA ASN A 223 -18.67 -20.99 -21.52
C ASN A 223 -18.16 -22.27 -20.85
#